data_AF-A0A2R5G043-F1
#
_entry.id   AF-A0A2R5G043-F1
#
_cell.length_a   1.000
_cell.length_b   1.000
_cell.length_c   1.000
_cell.angle_alpha   90.00
_cell.angle_beta   90.00
_cell.angle_gamma   90.00
#
_symmetry.space_group_name_H-M   'P 1'
#
loop_
_entity.id
_entity.type
_entity.pdbx_description
1 polymer ?
#
loop_
_entity_poly.entity_id
_entity_poly.type
_entity_poly.pdbx_seq_one_letter_code
_entity_poly.pdbx_strand_id
1 'polypeptide(L)'
;MPTVAVVGGGAVGCAIARELSKFSGARVVLLEKEDDLSQGATKANSGIVHGGYDAKHGTLKSKLSRRGNRKFAQLDQELNFGYREIGSLVLAFTDLEVKDLEKLAENGRLNGVNDLEIIDGKQVREMEPHVSVGVKAALHCPTAGIVSPYEYCYALAENAMANGVEVHVGAEVTGIERLRPLRGGSPIFRIETRSGYTVDADFVVNAAGLFSDEIARMAGAGLSYKILPRKGQYILLEKSQGHMASRVIFQTPTVRWGKGILVSPTFAGALLLGPSASEQQDKLDKSTDMSELAYVAWAARRSVPHLDTRENLTTFSGLRARGPRSDFMIEEDTKVPRFVHVAAIESPGLTSSPAIAEMVREILQGAGLALEKKDNFQPSRRHPVRQLDLGVNPSESDKEIVCTCEQISRGAIRQAIRQAGIPITSTDSVKWRTRAGMGHCQGARCRAEVAEIVAQELDNDVSFQDVPKRVKSAPEPARVARKDLSKL
;
A
#
# COMPACT_ATOMS: atom_id res chain seq x y z
N MET A 1 -0.02 -0.27 32.11
CA MET A 1 -0.60 0.38 30.93
C MET A 1 -1.12 -0.71 30.02
N PRO A 2 -2.36 -0.64 29.51
CA PRO A 2 -2.89 -1.67 28.62
C PRO A 2 -2.06 -1.78 27.34
N THR A 3 -1.95 -2.99 26.81
CA THR A 3 -1.26 -3.29 25.56
C THR A 3 -2.27 -3.47 24.42
N VAL A 4 -2.04 -2.80 23.29
CA VAL A 4 -2.77 -2.99 22.03
C VAL A 4 -1.85 -3.69 21.04
N ALA A 5 -2.20 -4.92 20.65
CA ALA A 5 -1.51 -5.64 19.59
C ALA A 5 -2.18 -5.38 18.23
N VAL A 6 -1.42 -4.86 17.27
CA VAL A 6 -1.86 -4.67 15.88
C VAL A 6 -1.27 -5.78 15.03
N VAL A 7 -2.10 -6.65 14.47
CA VAL A 7 -1.66 -7.78 13.64
C VAL A 7 -1.72 -7.39 12.16
N GLY A 8 -0.56 -7.24 11.52
CA GLY A 8 -0.39 -6.91 10.11
C GLY A 8 0.31 -5.55 9.88
N GLY A 9 1.50 -5.56 9.28
CA GLY A 9 2.34 -4.40 8.94
C GLY A 9 2.10 -3.83 7.55
N GLY A 10 0.85 -3.83 7.07
CA GLY A 10 0.44 -3.11 5.86
C GLY A 10 0.13 -1.63 6.13
N ALA A 11 -0.23 -0.87 5.09
CA ALA A 11 -0.55 0.56 5.22
C ALA A 11 -1.64 0.84 6.28
N VAL A 12 -2.62 -0.05 6.41
CA VAL A 12 -3.69 0.08 7.41
C VAL A 12 -3.16 -0.14 8.83
N GLY A 13 -2.43 -1.23 9.09
CA GLY A 13 -1.87 -1.51 10.41
C GLY A 13 -0.84 -0.47 10.84
N CYS A 14 0.02 -0.01 9.92
CA CYS A 14 0.99 1.06 10.19
C CYS A 14 0.29 2.40 10.45
N ALA A 15 -0.82 2.71 9.76
CA ALA A 15 -1.61 3.91 10.02
C ALA A 15 -2.26 3.85 11.41
N ILE A 16 -2.79 2.68 11.81
CA ILE A 16 -3.36 2.45 13.15
C ILE A 16 -2.28 2.61 14.23
N ALA A 17 -1.13 1.98 14.04
CA ALA A 17 0.00 2.11 14.96
C ALA A 17 0.44 3.58 15.13
N ARG A 18 0.59 4.32 14.02
CA ARG A 18 0.91 5.76 14.07
C ARG A 18 -0.18 6.56 14.77
N GLU A 19 -1.45 6.32 14.46
CA GLU A 19 -2.56 7.04 15.10
C GLU A 19 -2.57 6.82 16.62
N LEU A 20 -2.40 5.58 17.08
CA LEU A 20 -2.34 5.26 18.51
C LEU A 20 -1.08 5.87 19.17
N SER A 21 0.03 5.98 18.44
CA SER A 21 1.27 6.57 18.97
C SER A 21 1.14 8.05 19.38
N LYS A 22 0.13 8.76 18.85
CA LYS A 22 -0.20 10.16 19.22
C LYS A 22 -0.74 10.30 20.65
N PHE A 23 -1.07 9.17 21.29
CA PHE A 23 -1.70 9.13 22.60
C PHE A 23 -0.84 8.38 23.61
N SER A 24 -0.90 8.79 24.86
CA SER A 24 -0.48 8.03 26.03
C SER A 24 -1.64 7.14 26.50
N GLY A 25 -1.37 6.26 27.47
CA GLY A 25 -2.37 5.36 28.04
C GLY A 25 -2.41 3.97 27.40
N ALA A 26 -1.68 3.74 26.31
CA ALA A 26 -1.51 2.41 25.71
C ALA A 26 -0.05 2.15 25.28
N ARG A 27 0.41 0.92 25.53
CA ARG A 27 1.57 0.34 24.86
C ARG A 27 1.10 -0.28 23.55
N VAL A 28 1.77 -0.02 22.44
CA VAL A 28 1.34 -0.52 21.12
C VAL A 28 2.43 -1.40 20.55
N VAL A 29 2.05 -2.61 20.14
CA VAL A 29 2.94 -3.58 19.49
C VAL A 29 2.36 -3.94 18.12
N LEU A 30 3.13 -3.77 17.06
CA LEU A 30 2.78 -4.22 15.71
C LEU A 30 3.51 -5.52 15.39
N LEU A 31 2.77 -6.53 14.94
CA LEU A 31 3.29 -7.83 14.53
C LEU A 31 3.12 -8.01 13.01
N GLU A 32 4.22 -8.19 12.28
CA GLU A 32 4.25 -8.47 10.84
C GLU A 32 4.94 -9.82 10.59
N LYS A 33 4.30 -10.67 9.77
CA LYS A 33 4.79 -12.03 9.50
C LYS A 33 5.97 -12.07 8.55
N GLU A 34 6.04 -11.11 7.64
CA GLU A 34 7.09 -10.98 6.64
C GLU A 34 8.34 -10.35 7.26
N ASP A 35 9.48 -10.46 6.60
CA ASP A 35 10.78 -9.89 7.03
C ASP A 35 10.84 -8.36 6.96
N ASP A 36 9.82 -7.74 6.39
CA ASP A 36 9.71 -6.30 6.24
C ASP A 36 8.23 -5.90 6.21
N LEU A 37 7.97 -4.60 6.36
CA LEU A 37 6.63 -4.02 6.27
C LEU A 37 6.17 -3.93 4.80
N SER A 38 4.88 -3.65 4.60
CA SER A 38 4.26 -3.47 3.29
C SER A 38 4.25 -4.72 2.38
N GLN A 39 4.75 -5.88 2.80
CA GLN A 39 5.00 -7.03 1.91
C GLN A 39 3.75 -7.77 1.38
N GLY A 40 2.55 -7.39 1.83
CA GLY A 40 1.24 -7.87 1.34
C GLY A 40 0.64 -7.04 0.20
N ALA A 41 -0.67 -6.75 0.28
CA ALA A 41 -1.39 -5.98 -0.75
C ALA A 41 -0.90 -4.52 -0.89
N THR A 42 -0.29 -3.97 0.16
CA THR A 42 0.23 -2.59 0.18
C THR A 42 1.32 -2.37 -0.88
N LYS A 43 2.21 -3.34 -1.10
CA LYS A 43 3.25 -3.25 -2.13
C LYS A 43 2.74 -3.50 -3.56
N ALA A 44 1.52 -4.01 -3.72
CA ALA A 44 0.99 -4.51 -4.98
C ALA A 44 -0.38 -3.88 -5.31
N ASN A 45 -0.40 -2.56 -5.46
CA ASN A 45 -1.56 -1.80 -5.90
C ASN A 45 -1.12 -0.62 -6.79
N SER A 46 -2.09 0.15 -7.27
CA SER A 46 -1.86 1.24 -8.21
C SER A 46 -1.21 2.49 -7.61
N GLY A 47 -1.05 2.58 -6.29
CA GLY A 47 -0.53 3.77 -5.62
C GLY A 47 -1.45 4.99 -5.74
N ILE A 48 -2.75 4.80 -5.99
CA ILE A 48 -3.70 5.89 -6.20
C ILE A 48 -4.31 6.33 -4.86
N VAL A 49 -4.31 7.63 -4.63
CA VAL A 49 -5.08 8.33 -3.61
C VAL A 49 -6.39 8.77 -4.27
N HIS A 50 -7.44 7.96 -4.12
CA HIS A 50 -8.71 8.17 -4.83
C HIS A 50 -9.44 9.45 -4.37
N GLY A 51 -10.04 10.20 -5.29
CA GLY A 51 -10.79 11.42 -4.98
C GLY A 51 -12.08 11.21 -4.18
N GLY A 52 -12.64 9.99 -4.18
CA GLY A 52 -13.82 9.60 -3.39
C GLY A 52 -15.14 9.56 -4.16
N TYR A 53 -15.12 9.66 -5.48
CA TYR A 53 -16.33 9.71 -6.31
C TYR A 53 -16.94 8.34 -6.69
N ASP A 54 -16.17 7.26 -6.58
CA ASP A 54 -16.55 5.94 -7.13
C ASP A 54 -17.22 5.01 -6.09
N ALA A 55 -16.85 5.09 -4.81
CA ALA A 55 -17.45 4.26 -3.78
C ALA A 55 -18.93 4.64 -3.57
N LYS A 56 -19.82 3.65 -3.49
CA LYS A 56 -21.26 3.87 -3.28
C LYS A 56 -21.51 4.75 -2.05
N HIS A 57 -22.28 5.82 -2.21
CA HIS A 57 -22.67 6.70 -1.12
C HIS A 57 -23.27 5.95 0.09
N GLY A 58 -22.98 6.43 1.29
CA GLY A 58 -23.45 5.87 2.56
C GLY A 58 -22.57 4.75 3.15
N THR A 59 -21.71 4.13 2.34
CA THR A 59 -20.77 3.07 2.76
C THR A 59 -19.58 3.61 3.56
N LEU A 60 -18.94 2.77 4.38
CA LEU A 60 -17.66 3.09 5.01
C LEU A 60 -16.59 3.43 3.97
N LYS A 61 -16.53 2.70 2.85
CA LYS A 61 -15.65 3.03 1.72
C LYS A 61 -15.80 4.48 1.27
N SER A 62 -17.03 4.96 1.04
CA SER A 62 -17.25 6.35 0.61
C SER A 62 -16.80 7.37 1.66
N LYS A 63 -17.22 7.18 2.92
CA LYS A 63 -16.93 8.08 4.03
C LYS A 63 -15.43 8.16 4.33
N LEU A 64 -14.78 7.01 4.49
CA LEU A 64 -13.38 6.91 4.87
C LEU A 64 -12.44 7.27 3.72
N SER A 65 -12.80 6.98 2.46
CA SER A 65 -11.99 7.39 1.31
C SER A 65 -11.90 8.90 1.19
N ARG A 66 -13.02 9.63 1.33
CA ARG A 66 -13.00 11.09 1.23
C ARG A 66 -12.25 11.73 2.39
N ARG A 67 -12.50 11.26 3.62
CA ARG A 67 -11.79 11.74 4.82
C ARG A 67 -10.30 11.44 4.76
N GLY A 68 -9.92 10.27 4.27
CA GLY A 68 -8.54 9.84 4.13
C GLY A 68 -7.79 10.60 3.03
N ASN A 69 -8.40 10.78 1.84
CA ASN A 69 -7.84 11.56 0.73
C ASN A 69 -7.36 12.96 1.18
N ARG A 70 -8.20 13.69 1.92
CA ARG A 70 -7.89 15.04 2.43
C ARG A 70 -6.69 15.11 3.39
N LYS A 71 -6.23 13.97 3.91
CA LYS A 71 -5.09 13.92 4.85
C LYS A 71 -3.75 13.70 4.15
N PHE A 72 -3.72 13.25 2.90
CA PHE A 72 -2.47 12.84 2.25
C PHE A 72 -1.48 14.00 2.08
N ALA A 73 -1.95 15.20 1.72
CA ALA A 73 -1.08 16.37 1.58
C ALA A 73 -0.36 16.71 2.90
N GLN A 74 -1.11 16.82 4.00
CA GLN A 74 -0.53 17.08 5.33
C GLN A 74 0.37 15.93 5.78
N LEU A 75 -0.05 14.68 5.59
CA LEU A 75 0.76 13.53 5.94
C LEU A 75 2.09 13.51 5.18
N ASP A 76 2.10 13.87 3.89
CA ASP A 76 3.34 13.93 3.12
C ASP A 76 4.25 15.07 3.58
N GLN A 77 3.69 16.22 3.97
CA GLN A 77 4.46 17.29 4.61
C GLN A 77 5.11 16.84 5.92
N GLU A 78 4.40 16.04 6.71
CA GLU A 78 4.91 15.49 7.98
C GLU A 78 5.95 14.37 7.75
N LEU A 79 5.71 13.49 6.77
CA LEU A 79 6.35 12.18 6.70
C LEU A 79 7.26 11.97 5.49
N ASN A 80 7.19 12.85 4.48
CA ASN A 80 8.05 12.88 3.31
C ASN A 80 8.06 11.58 2.48
N PHE A 81 6.90 10.95 2.27
CA PHE A 81 6.81 9.66 1.58
C PHE A 81 6.61 9.76 0.06
N GLY A 82 6.37 10.97 -0.44
CA GLY A 82 6.12 11.24 -1.84
C GLY A 82 4.66 11.05 -2.23
N TYR A 83 3.92 12.14 -2.19
CA TYR A 83 2.56 12.28 -2.72
C TYR A 83 2.48 13.39 -3.76
N ARG A 84 1.65 13.21 -4.79
CA ARG A 84 1.30 14.27 -5.74
C ARG A 84 -0.20 14.23 -6.01
N GLU A 85 -0.88 15.35 -5.82
CA GLU A 85 -2.24 15.57 -6.29
C GLU A 85 -2.18 15.93 -7.76
N ILE A 86 -2.42 14.94 -8.63
CA ILE A 86 -2.30 15.09 -10.08
C ILE A 86 -3.66 15.15 -10.77
N GLY A 87 -4.73 14.77 -10.09
CA GLY A 87 -6.06 14.60 -10.65
C GLY A 87 -6.26 13.26 -11.37
N SER A 88 -7.51 12.98 -11.72
CA SER A 88 -7.91 11.79 -12.47
C SER A 88 -8.98 12.07 -13.50
N LEU A 89 -9.01 11.25 -14.55
CA LEU A 89 -9.99 11.29 -15.62
C LEU A 89 -10.66 9.93 -15.77
N VAL A 90 -12.00 9.88 -15.78
CA VAL A 90 -12.76 8.68 -16.17
C VAL A 90 -13.27 8.88 -17.58
N LEU A 91 -12.69 8.16 -18.55
CA LEU A 91 -12.95 8.35 -19.97
C LEU A 91 -14.24 7.66 -20.43
N ALA A 92 -15.01 8.36 -21.25
CA ALA A 92 -16.15 7.85 -22.02
C ALA A 92 -15.89 7.95 -23.53
N PHE A 93 -16.19 6.87 -24.25
CA PHE A 93 -16.05 6.70 -25.69
C PHE A 93 -17.41 6.60 -26.41
N THR A 94 -18.49 6.36 -25.65
CA THR A 94 -19.85 6.24 -26.19
C THR A 94 -20.82 7.12 -25.42
N ASP A 95 -21.99 7.44 -25.99
CA ASP A 95 -22.98 8.27 -25.31
C ASP A 95 -23.60 7.57 -24.09
N LEU A 96 -23.59 6.23 -24.06
CA LEU A 96 -23.95 5.46 -22.88
C LEU A 96 -22.94 5.64 -21.75
N GLU A 97 -21.65 5.59 -22.07
CA GLU A 97 -20.59 5.83 -21.08
C GLU A 97 -20.62 7.27 -20.56
N VAL A 98 -21.00 8.26 -21.39
CA VAL A 98 -21.21 9.66 -20.93
C VAL A 98 -22.30 9.74 -19.86
N LYS A 99 -23.42 9.03 -20.02
CA LYS A 99 -24.47 8.96 -18.98
C LYS A 99 -23.99 8.31 -17.68
N ASP A 100 -23.03 7.38 -17.77
CA ASP A 100 -22.44 6.79 -16.57
C ASP A 100 -21.50 7.76 -15.85
N LEU A 101 -20.85 8.70 -16.58
CA LEU A 101 -20.11 9.80 -15.95
C LEU A 101 -21.00 10.70 -15.11
N GLU A 102 -22.23 10.99 -15.55
CA GLU A 102 -23.20 11.79 -14.80
C GLU A 102 -23.57 11.12 -13.47
N LYS A 103 -23.78 9.80 -13.49
CA LYS A 103 -24.05 9.01 -12.27
C LYS A 103 -22.86 9.02 -11.31
N LEU A 104 -21.63 8.89 -11.84
CA LEU A 104 -20.40 8.96 -11.04
C LEU A 104 -20.22 10.36 -10.43
N ALA A 105 -20.48 11.42 -11.20
CA ALA A 105 -20.42 12.79 -10.72
C ALA A 105 -21.42 13.03 -9.59
N GLU A 106 -22.66 12.55 -9.74
CA GLU A 106 -23.69 12.67 -8.72
C GLU A 106 -23.34 11.90 -7.44
N ASN A 107 -22.92 10.63 -7.57
CA ASN A 107 -22.45 9.86 -6.42
C ASN A 107 -21.26 10.54 -5.72
N GLY A 108 -20.34 11.13 -6.48
CA GLY A 108 -19.21 11.88 -5.94
C GLY A 108 -19.63 13.16 -5.20
N ARG A 109 -20.61 13.90 -5.70
CA ARG A 109 -21.19 15.06 -5.00
C ARG A 109 -21.85 14.64 -3.69
N LEU A 110 -22.63 13.56 -3.70
CA LEU A 110 -23.20 12.97 -2.46
C LEU A 110 -22.11 12.55 -1.47
N ASN A 111 -20.93 12.15 -1.95
CA ASN A 111 -19.76 11.83 -1.13
C ASN A 111 -18.93 13.07 -0.72
N GLY A 112 -19.31 14.28 -1.11
CA GLY A 112 -18.61 15.53 -0.78
C GLY A 112 -17.41 15.85 -1.66
N VAL A 113 -17.39 15.34 -2.90
CA VAL A 113 -16.45 15.71 -3.97
C VAL A 113 -17.17 16.69 -4.90
N ASN A 114 -17.08 17.98 -4.59
CA ASN A 114 -17.90 19.02 -5.22
C ASN A 114 -17.26 19.66 -6.45
N ASP A 115 -15.98 19.39 -6.68
CA ASP A 115 -15.12 19.88 -7.76
C ASP A 115 -15.04 18.89 -8.94
N LEU A 116 -16.06 18.03 -9.07
CA LEU A 116 -16.19 17.11 -10.19
C LEU A 116 -16.79 17.81 -11.41
N GLU A 117 -16.12 17.67 -12.54
CA GLU A 117 -16.53 18.27 -13.81
C GLU A 117 -16.56 17.22 -14.91
N ILE A 118 -17.60 17.23 -15.74
CA ILE A 118 -17.60 16.48 -16.98
C ILE A 118 -17.08 17.42 -18.06
N ILE A 119 -15.96 17.02 -18.67
CA ILE A 119 -15.27 17.80 -19.71
C ILE A 119 -15.35 17.05 -21.05
N ASP A 120 -15.36 17.80 -22.15
CA ASP A 120 -15.43 17.22 -23.49
C ASP A 120 -14.09 16.61 -23.93
N GLY A 121 -14.11 15.80 -24.98
CA GLY A 121 -12.89 15.15 -25.50
C GLY A 121 -11.80 16.12 -25.96
N LYS A 122 -12.14 17.37 -26.34
CA LYS A 122 -11.14 18.38 -26.70
C LYS A 122 -10.39 18.84 -25.46
N GLN A 123 -11.10 19.20 -24.39
CA GLN A 123 -10.52 19.55 -23.09
C GLN A 123 -9.69 18.40 -22.52
N VAL A 124 -10.14 17.15 -22.66
CA VAL A 124 -9.36 15.97 -22.23
C VAL A 124 -8.02 15.92 -22.97
N ARG A 125 -7.99 16.14 -24.30
CA ARG A 125 -6.73 16.12 -25.09
C ARG A 125 -5.83 17.33 -24.80
N GLU A 126 -6.38 18.46 -24.40
CA GLU A 126 -5.60 19.61 -23.92
C GLU A 126 -4.88 19.27 -22.60
N MET A 127 -5.54 18.50 -21.72
CA MET A 127 -4.96 18.03 -20.46
C MET A 127 -4.01 16.82 -20.62
N GLU A 128 -4.34 15.90 -21.51
CA GLU A 128 -3.64 14.63 -21.77
C GLU A 128 -3.43 14.43 -23.29
N PRO A 129 -2.37 14.99 -23.89
CA PRO A 129 -2.18 14.98 -25.35
C PRO A 129 -2.06 13.59 -26.00
N HIS A 130 -1.70 12.57 -25.21
CA HIS A 130 -1.53 11.19 -25.69
C HIS A 130 -2.80 10.33 -25.58
N VAL A 131 -3.89 10.89 -25.02
CA VAL A 131 -5.16 10.17 -24.89
C VAL A 131 -5.79 9.92 -26.28
N SER A 132 -6.55 8.84 -26.39
CA SER A 132 -7.23 8.46 -27.63
C SER A 132 -8.16 9.55 -28.16
N VAL A 133 -8.10 9.80 -29.47
CA VAL A 133 -9.04 10.70 -30.18
C VAL A 133 -10.49 10.22 -30.11
N GLY A 134 -10.72 8.94 -29.80
CA GLY A 134 -12.04 8.35 -29.63
C GLY A 134 -12.75 8.73 -28.32
N VAL A 135 -12.08 9.44 -27.41
CA VAL A 135 -12.72 9.94 -26.17
C VAL A 135 -13.72 11.04 -26.51
N LYS A 136 -14.98 10.83 -26.10
CA LYS A 136 -16.08 11.79 -26.24
C LYS A 136 -16.12 12.79 -25.08
N ALA A 137 -15.95 12.31 -23.85
CA ALA A 137 -15.96 13.11 -22.64
C ALA A 137 -15.19 12.39 -21.51
N ALA A 138 -14.92 13.09 -20.42
CA ALA A 138 -14.41 12.48 -19.20
C ALA A 138 -14.95 13.15 -17.93
N LEU A 139 -15.08 12.37 -16.86
CA LEU A 139 -15.24 12.93 -15.51
C LEU A 139 -13.86 13.28 -14.97
N HIS A 140 -13.60 14.57 -14.78
CA HIS A 140 -12.41 15.12 -14.16
C HIS A 140 -12.60 15.25 -12.65
N CYS A 141 -11.66 14.72 -11.89
CA CYS A 141 -11.56 14.90 -10.44
C CYS A 141 -10.17 15.45 -10.09
N PRO A 142 -10.05 16.70 -9.64
CA PRO A 142 -8.76 17.31 -9.37
C PRO A 142 -8.09 16.76 -8.11
N THR A 143 -8.85 16.32 -7.10
CA THR A 143 -8.29 15.88 -5.80
C THR A 143 -7.76 14.45 -5.78
N ALA A 144 -7.73 13.76 -6.93
CA ALA A 144 -7.09 12.45 -7.00
C ALA A 144 -5.55 12.63 -7.02
N GLY A 145 -4.83 11.67 -6.45
CA GLY A 145 -3.38 11.73 -6.43
C GLY A 145 -2.71 10.38 -6.54
N ILE A 146 -1.39 10.42 -6.53
CA ILE A 146 -0.52 9.25 -6.58
C ILE A 146 0.49 9.31 -5.44
N VAL A 147 0.86 8.14 -4.93
CA VAL A 147 1.80 7.97 -3.83
C VAL A 147 2.72 6.78 -4.09
N SER A 148 3.91 6.76 -3.49
CA SER A 148 4.65 5.51 -3.31
C SER A 148 4.01 4.71 -2.18
N PRO A 149 3.31 3.59 -2.44
CA PRO A 149 2.55 2.91 -1.39
C PRO A 149 3.47 2.21 -0.36
N TYR A 150 4.67 1.80 -0.78
CA TYR A 150 5.69 1.22 0.10
C TYR A 150 6.24 2.29 1.04
N GLU A 151 6.70 3.42 0.49
CA GLU A 151 7.28 4.51 1.27
C GLU A 151 6.25 5.12 2.22
N TYR A 152 4.99 5.24 1.80
CA TYR A 152 3.91 5.65 2.69
C TYR A 152 3.79 4.72 3.91
N CYS A 153 3.82 3.40 3.69
CA CYS A 153 3.74 2.41 4.76
C CYS A 153 4.95 2.50 5.71
N TYR A 154 6.17 2.61 5.16
CA TYR A 154 7.39 2.75 5.96
C TYR A 154 7.39 4.04 6.75
N ALA A 155 6.99 5.15 6.13
CA ALA A 155 6.98 6.44 6.79
C ALA A 155 6.00 6.50 7.97
N LEU A 156 4.85 5.85 7.85
CA LEU A 156 3.92 5.66 8.97
C LEU A 156 4.55 4.86 10.10
N ALA A 157 5.20 3.74 9.80
CA ALA A 157 5.78 2.86 10.80
C ALA A 157 7.01 3.45 11.49
N GLU A 158 7.94 4.06 10.73
CA GLU A 158 9.13 4.73 11.26
C GLU A 158 8.74 5.88 12.19
N ASN A 159 7.71 6.66 11.82
CA ASN A 159 7.18 7.69 12.72
C ASN A 159 6.48 7.11 13.95
N ALA A 160 5.74 6.00 13.80
CA ALA A 160 5.15 5.30 14.94
C ALA A 160 6.22 4.81 15.93
N MET A 161 7.30 4.20 15.42
CA MET A 161 8.44 3.74 16.23
C MET A 161 9.15 4.90 16.94
N ALA A 162 9.37 6.02 16.24
CA ALA A 162 9.93 7.24 16.85
C ALA A 162 9.04 7.80 17.99
N ASN A 163 7.76 7.42 18.04
CA ASN A 163 6.81 7.80 19.08
C ASN A 163 6.49 6.66 20.08
N GLY A 164 7.32 5.61 20.10
CA GLY A 164 7.30 4.55 21.12
C GLY A 164 6.48 3.31 20.76
N VAL A 165 6.11 3.10 19.50
CA VAL A 165 5.51 1.83 19.05
C VAL A 165 6.60 0.77 18.88
N GLU A 166 6.36 -0.43 19.40
CA GLU A 166 7.19 -1.60 19.15
C GLU A 166 6.76 -2.28 17.85
N VAL A 167 7.70 -2.56 16.94
CA VAL A 167 7.41 -3.24 15.66
C VAL A 167 8.25 -4.51 15.57
N HIS A 168 7.59 -5.64 15.39
CA HIS A 168 8.23 -6.94 15.22
C HIS A 168 7.90 -7.50 13.84
N VAL A 169 8.93 -7.57 12.97
CA VAL A 169 8.89 -8.27 11.67
C VAL A 169 9.32 -9.73 11.86
N GLY A 170 9.00 -10.60 10.90
CA GLY A 170 9.20 -12.06 11.02
C GLY A 170 8.34 -12.70 12.11
N ALA A 171 7.39 -11.96 12.66
CA ALA A 171 6.55 -12.31 13.80
C ALA A 171 5.18 -12.82 13.34
N GLU A 172 5.18 -13.93 12.58
CA GLU A 172 3.92 -14.54 12.13
C GLU A 172 3.10 -15.02 13.32
N VAL A 173 1.93 -14.43 13.54
CA VAL A 173 0.99 -14.88 14.57
C VAL A 173 0.47 -16.26 14.20
N THR A 174 0.71 -17.24 15.07
CA THR A 174 0.32 -18.65 14.89
C THR A 174 -0.74 -19.11 15.88
N GLY A 175 -0.93 -18.37 16.98
CA GLY A 175 -1.91 -18.68 18.02
C GLY A 175 -2.37 -17.44 18.77
N ILE A 176 -3.64 -17.41 19.17
CA ILE A 176 -4.20 -16.38 20.05
C ILE A 176 -5.06 -17.08 21.10
N GLU A 177 -4.60 -17.12 22.34
CA GLU A 177 -5.36 -17.69 23.46
C GLU A 177 -5.99 -16.56 24.29
N ARG A 178 -7.25 -16.73 24.70
CA ARG A 178 -7.85 -15.84 25.72
C ARG A 178 -7.51 -16.36 27.11
N LEU A 179 -6.71 -15.60 27.85
CA LEU A 179 -6.44 -15.92 29.24
C LEU A 179 -7.67 -15.61 30.10
N ARG A 180 -7.94 -16.46 31.10
CA ARG A 180 -8.98 -16.16 32.09
C ARG A 180 -8.56 -14.93 32.88
N PRO A 181 -9.43 -13.92 33.06
CA PRO A 181 -9.06 -12.79 33.89
C PRO A 181 -8.81 -13.24 35.33
N LEU A 182 -7.69 -12.82 35.91
CA LEU A 182 -7.55 -12.82 37.38
C LEU A 182 -8.61 -11.87 37.93
N ARG A 183 -9.29 -12.25 39.03
CA ARG A 183 -10.48 -11.57 39.60
C ARG A 183 -10.47 -10.04 39.36
N GLY A 184 -11.42 -9.54 38.56
CA GLY A 184 -11.60 -8.12 38.27
C GLY A 184 -10.89 -7.57 37.02
N GLY A 185 -10.09 -8.38 36.32
CA GLY A 185 -9.41 -7.99 35.09
C GLY A 185 -10.24 -8.17 33.81
N SER A 186 -9.76 -7.58 32.72
CA SER A 186 -10.26 -7.79 31.35
C SER A 186 -9.63 -9.06 30.73
N PRO A 187 -10.19 -9.67 29.67
CA PRO A 187 -9.54 -10.80 29.02
C PRO A 187 -8.22 -10.34 28.36
N ILE A 188 -7.11 -11.01 28.70
CA ILE A 188 -5.76 -10.68 28.19
C ILE A 188 -5.40 -11.77 27.18
N PHE A 189 -5.23 -11.39 25.93
CA PHE A 189 -4.90 -12.27 24.83
C PHE A 189 -3.42 -12.63 24.90
N ARG A 190 -3.09 -13.92 24.89
CA ARG A 190 -1.72 -14.38 24.63
C ARG A 190 -1.57 -14.63 23.14
N ILE A 191 -0.69 -13.87 22.51
CA ILE A 191 -0.41 -13.95 21.08
C ILE A 191 0.95 -14.62 20.91
N GLU A 192 0.95 -15.77 20.23
CA GLU A 192 2.15 -16.53 19.94
C GLU A 192 2.58 -16.31 18.49
N THR A 193 3.88 -16.14 18.28
CA THR A 193 4.44 -15.99 16.94
C THR A 193 5.36 -17.17 16.59
N ARG A 194 5.49 -17.46 15.29
CA ARG A 194 6.38 -18.51 14.78
C ARG A 194 7.85 -18.33 15.21
N SER A 195 8.27 -17.09 15.44
CA SER A 195 9.63 -16.77 15.91
C SER A 195 9.88 -17.18 17.37
N GLY A 196 8.85 -17.57 18.11
CA GLY A 196 8.90 -17.80 19.56
C GLY A 196 8.64 -16.55 20.39
N TYR A 197 8.62 -15.35 19.78
CA TYR A 197 8.18 -14.13 20.45
C TYR A 197 6.70 -14.22 20.84
N THR A 198 6.37 -13.80 22.06
CA THR A 198 5.02 -13.83 22.61
C THR A 198 4.62 -12.45 23.14
N VAL A 199 3.35 -12.09 22.98
CA VAL A 199 2.79 -10.82 23.47
C VAL A 199 1.50 -11.08 24.22
N ASP A 200 1.45 -10.67 25.48
CA ASP A 200 0.19 -10.58 26.22
C ASP A 200 -0.41 -9.17 25.99
N ALA A 201 -1.65 -9.12 25.47
CA ALA A 201 -2.33 -7.89 25.05
C ALA A 201 -3.74 -7.77 25.62
N ASP A 202 -4.17 -6.55 25.96
CA ASP A 202 -5.53 -6.25 26.43
C ASP A 202 -6.51 -6.04 25.28
N PHE A 203 -6.00 -5.57 24.14
CA PHE A 203 -6.74 -5.32 22.91
C PHE A 203 -5.98 -5.91 21.72
N VAL A 204 -6.72 -6.44 20.75
CA VAL A 204 -6.18 -6.92 19.48
C VAL A 204 -6.87 -6.20 18.33
N VAL A 205 -6.08 -5.64 17.44
CA VAL A 205 -6.54 -5.08 16.16
C VAL A 205 -6.09 -6.02 15.05
N ASN A 206 -7.06 -6.70 14.44
CA ASN A 206 -6.81 -7.61 13.33
C ASN A 206 -6.82 -6.85 11.99
N ALA A 207 -5.63 -6.44 11.53
CA ALA A 207 -5.40 -5.75 10.26
C ALA A 207 -4.63 -6.64 9.25
N ALA A 208 -4.78 -7.97 9.35
CA ALA A 208 -3.99 -8.96 8.61
C ALA A 208 -4.37 -9.12 7.11
N GLY A 209 -5.21 -8.24 6.58
CA GLY A 209 -5.59 -8.21 5.16
C GLY A 209 -6.23 -9.51 4.69
N LEU A 210 -5.55 -10.24 3.79
CA LEU A 210 -6.04 -11.53 3.27
C LEU A 210 -6.21 -12.60 4.34
N PHE A 211 -5.48 -12.48 5.45
CA PHE A 211 -5.44 -13.47 6.53
C PHE A 211 -6.28 -13.06 7.74
N SER A 212 -7.09 -12.00 7.63
CA SER A 212 -7.91 -11.52 8.75
C SER A 212 -8.91 -12.57 9.25
N ASP A 213 -9.50 -13.38 8.36
CA ASP A 213 -10.34 -14.54 8.72
C ASP A 213 -9.58 -15.62 9.51
N GLU A 214 -8.31 -15.86 9.18
CA GLU A 214 -7.48 -16.82 9.89
C GLU A 214 -7.09 -16.34 11.28
N ILE A 215 -6.69 -15.06 11.40
CA ILE A 215 -6.39 -14.43 12.68
C ILE A 215 -7.63 -14.36 13.59
N ALA A 216 -8.80 -14.03 13.03
CA ALA A 216 -10.06 -14.05 13.78
C ALA A 216 -10.35 -15.45 14.33
N ARG A 217 -10.23 -16.49 13.49
CA ARG A 217 -10.44 -17.89 13.88
C ARG A 217 -9.49 -18.34 14.99
N MET A 218 -8.22 -17.92 14.97
CA MET A 218 -7.26 -18.22 16.04
C MET A 218 -7.75 -17.71 17.40
N ALA A 219 -8.32 -16.50 17.44
CA ALA A 219 -8.82 -15.89 18.68
C ALA A 219 -10.19 -16.42 19.15
N GLY A 220 -10.79 -17.37 18.42
CA GLY A 220 -12.20 -17.74 18.60
C GLY A 220 -13.17 -16.61 18.24
N ALA A 221 -12.67 -15.55 17.59
CA ALA A 221 -13.44 -14.42 17.11
C ALA A 221 -14.13 -14.79 15.79
N GLY A 222 -15.33 -14.25 15.59
CA GLY A 222 -16.18 -14.61 14.47
C GLY A 222 -16.16 -13.54 13.39
N LEU A 223 -15.30 -13.70 12.38
CA LEU A 223 -15.68 -13.22 11.06
C LEU A 223 -16.68 -14.24 10.51
N SER A 224 -17.92 -13.84 10.29
CA SER A 224 -18.98 -14.75 9.82
C SER A 224 -18.73 -15.32 8.40
N TYR A 225 -17.59 -14.99 7.78
CA TYR A 225 -17.26 -15.33 6.40
C TYR A 225 -15.74 -15.42 6.17
N LYS A 226 -15.36 -16.12 5.10
CA LYS A 226 -13.97 -16.25 4.61
C LYS A 226 -13.56 -14.99 3.82
N ILE A 227 -12.30 -14.60 3.92
CA ILE A 227 -11.70 -13.59 3.04
C ILE A 227 -11.21 -14.28 1.76
N LEU A 228 -11.70 -13.81 0.61
CA LEU A 228 -11.30 -14.34 -0.69
C LEU A 228 -10.35 -13.37 -1.41
N PRO A 229 -9.28 -13.87 -2.05
CA PRO A 229 -8.40 -13.05 -2.85
C PRO A 229 -9.01 -12.72 -4.21
N ARG A 230 -9.02 -11.44 -4.56
CA ARG A 230 -9.25 -11.00 -5.94
C ARG A 230 -7.94 -10.49 -6.55
N LYS A 231 -7.37 -11.27 -7.46
CA LYS A 231 -6.09 -10.98 -8.12
C LYS A 231 -6.27 -9.90 -9.18
N GLY A 232 -5.33 -8.98 -9.22
CA GLY A 232 -5.19 -8.03 -10.32
C GLY A 232 -3.74 -7.89 -10.75
N GLN A 233 -3.50 -8.01 -12.05
CA GLN A 233 -2.17 -8.05 -12.64
C GLN A 233 -1.84 -6.76 -13.37
N TYR A 234 -0.59 -6.33 -13.30
CA TYR A 234 -0.13 -5.05 -13.81
C TYR A 234 1.10 -5.22 -14.70
N ILE A 235 1.25 -4.30 -15.65
CA ILE A 235 2.47 -4.04 -16.40
C ILE A 235 3.03 -2.70 -15.92
N LEU A 236 4.30 -2.68 -15.53
CA LEU A 236 5.01 -1.44 -15.25
C LEU A 236 5.96 -1.15 -16.42
N LEU A 237 5.81 0.01 -17.04
CA LEU A 237 6.68 0.50 -18.10
C LEU A 237 7.76 1.44 -17.54
N GLU A 238 8.85 1.59 -18.29
CA GLU A 238 9.98 2.46 -18.00
C GLU A 238 9.57 3.93 -17.80
N LYS A 239 10.45 4.71 -17.14
CA LYS A 239 10.27 6.16 -16.98
C LYS A 239 10.23 6.90 -18.33
N SER A 240 10.83 6.31 -19.37
CA SER A 240 10.74 6.81 -20.76
C SER A 240 9.29 6.92 -21.24
N GLN A 241 8.38 6.06 -20.76
CA GLN A 241 6.96 6.06 -21.08
C GLN A 241 6.12 6.92 -20.13
N GLY A 242 6.71 7.49 -19.07
CA GLY A 242 5.99 8.27 -18.05
C GLY A 242 5.27 9.50 -18.59
N HIS A 243 5.74 10.08 -19.70
CA HIS A 243 5.14 11.24 -20.36
C HIS A 243 3.78 10.93 -21.04
N MET A 244 3.45 9.65 -21.24
CA MET A 244 2.21 9.24 -21.92
C MET A 244 0.94 9.53 -21.11
N ALA A 245 1.05 9.78 -19.80
CA ALA A 245 -0.06 10.24 -18.98
C ALA A 245 0.46 11.09 -17.81
N SER A 246 -0.13 12.27 -17.63
CA SER A 246 0.18 13.16 -16.49
C SER A 246 -0.80 13.00 -15.33
N ARG A 247 -1.96 12.39 -15.58
CA ARG A 247 -3.06 12.09 -14.63
C ARG A 247 -3.30 10.60 -14.48
N VAL A 248 -4.10 10.24 -13.48
CA VAL A 248 -4.67 8.89 -13.40
C VAL A 248 -5.81 8.77 -14.42
N ILE A 249 -5.64 7.94 -15.45
CA ILE A 249 -6.64 7.73 -16.50
C ILE A 249 -7.36 6.41 -16.25
N PHE A 250 -8.67 6.47 -16.03
CA PHE A 250 -9.56 5.33 -15.92
C PHE A 250 -10.45 5.21 -17.16
N GLN A 251 -10.92 4.00 -17.41
CA GLN A 251 -12.06 3.78 -18.30
C GLN A 251 -13.35 3.77 -17.50
N THR A 252 -14.46 4.13 -18.13
CA THR A 252 -15.78 4.01 -17.51
C THR A 252 -16.02 2.57 -17.03
N PRO A 253 -16.49 2.35 -15.79
CA PRO A 253 -16.67 1.01 -15.23
C PRO A 253 -17.60 0.13 -16.07
N THR A 254 -17.31 -1.17 -16.15
CA THR A 254 -18.17 -2.16 -16.83
C THR A 254 -18.50 -3.33 -15.91
N VAL A 255 -19.62 -4.01 -16.17
CA VAL A 255 -20.05 -5.20 -15.40
C VAL A 255 -18.96 -6.27 -15.35
N ARG A 256 -18.26 -6.50 -16.46
CA ARG A 256 -17.22 -7.54 -16.57
C ARG A 256 -15.91 -7.14 -15.87
N TRP A 257 -15.53 -5.87 -15.87
CA TRP A 257 -14.18 -5.43 -15.48
C TRP A 257 -14.13 -4.51 -14.26
N GLY A 258 -15.26 -4.25 -13.61
CA GLY A 258 -15.33 -3.31 -12.49
C GLY A 258 -14.86 -1.92 -12.92
N LYS A 259 -13.88 -1.34 -12.20
CA LYS A 259 -13.36 0.03 -12.44
C LYS A 259 -12.56 0.21 -13.75
N GLY A 260 -12.47 -0.81 -14.59
CA GLY A 260 -11.74 -0.77 -15.87
C GLY A 260 -10.21 -0.86 -15.72
N ILE A 261 -9.53 -0.90 -16.87
CA ILE A 261 -8.08 -0.82 -16.95
C ILE A 261 -7.67 0.66 -16.89
N LEU A 262 -6.71 0.97 -16.02
CA LEU A 262 -6.15 2.31 -15.86
C LEU A 262 -4.77 2.42 -16.51
N VAL A 263 -4.43 3.66 -16.85
CA VAL A 263 -3.09 4.12 -17.22
C VAL A 263 -2.76 5.23 -16.23
N SER A 264 -1.66 5.09 -15.47
CA SER A 264 -1.31 6.08 -14.46
C SER A 264 0.20 6.23 -14.36
N PRO A 265 0.72 7.46 -14.24
CA PRO A 265 2.08 7.64 -13.77
C PRO A 265 2.19 7.13 -12.33
N THR A 266 3.35 6.57 -11.99
CA THR A 266 3.73 6.27 -10.61
C THR A 266 4.41 7.48 -10.00
N PHE A 267 4.52 7.52 -8.66
CA PHE A 267 5.23 8.62 -8.00
C PHE A 267 6.66 8.79 -8.53
N ALA A 268 7.34 7.70 -8.88
CA ALA A 268 8.70 7.70 -9.41
C ALA A 268 8.83 7.90 -10.94
N GLY A 269 7.73 8.19 -11.63
CA GLY A 269 7.72 8.55 -13.05
C GLY A 269 7.63 7.38 -14.05
N ALA A 270 7.66 6.13 -13.59
CA ALA A 270 7.29 4.98 -14.43
C ALA A 270 5.79 4.99 -14.74
N LEU A 271 5.36 4.37 -15.84
CA LEU A 271 3.95 4.28 -16.22
C LEU A 271 3.36 2.92 -15.86
N LEU A 272 2.21 2.91 -15.17
CA LEU A 272 1.52 1.70 -14.72
C LEU A 272 0.29 1.43 -15.58
N LEU A 273 0.17 0.19 -16.07
CA LEU A 273 -1.01 -0.33 -16.77
C LEU A 273 -1.66 -1.43 -15.94
N GLY A 274 -2.99 -1.45 -15.88
CA GLY A 274 -3.76 -2.52 -15.24
C GLY A 274 -4.83 -1.98 -14.30
N PRO A 275 -5.22 -2.71 -13.26
CA PRO A 275 -5.04 -4.13 -13.11
C PRO A 275 -6.05 -4.93 -13.94
N SER A 276 -5.70 -6.17 -14.29
CA SER A 276 -6.73 -7.17 -14.57
C SER A 276 -7.56 -7.51 -13.32
N ALA A 277 -8.59 -8.36 -13.44
CA ALA A 277 -9.40 -8.74 -12.29
C ALA A 277 -9.91 -10.18 -12.40
N SER A 278 -9.37 -11.07 -11.57
CA SER A 278 -9.77 -12.48 -11.49
C SER A 278 -10.01 -12.90 -10.04
N GLU A 279 -11.13 -13.55 -9.78
CA GLU A 279 -11.39 -14.19 -8.48
C GLU A 279 -10.48 -15.41 -8.30
N GLN A 280 -9.94 -15.60 -7.09
CA GLN A 280 -9.04 -16.71 -6.77
C GLN A 280 -9.36 -17.33 -5.42
N GLN A 281 -8.82 -18.53 -5.18
CA GLN A 281 -8.92 -19.22 -3.89
C GLN A 281 -7.62 -19.16 -3.09
N ASP A 282 -6.48 -19.15 -3.77
CA ASP A 282 -5.16 -19.12 -3.15
C ASP A 282 -4.77 -17.68 -2.76
N LYS A 283 -4.58 -17.44 -1.45
CA LYS A 283 -4.15 -16.16 -0.89
C LYS A 283 -2.67 -15.86 -1.13
N LEU A 284 -1.92 -16.81 -1.69
CA LEU A 284 -0.49 -16.70 -1.96
C LEU A 284 -0.15 -16.63 -3.46
N ASP A 285 -1.11 -16.92 -4.37
CA ASP A 285 -0.88 -16.88 -5.81
C ASP A 285 -0.65 -15.45 -6.31
N LYS A 286 0.61 -15.05 -6.35
CA LYS A 286 1.07 -13.76 -6.90
C LYS A 286 1.67 -13.92 -8.30
N SER A 287 1.37 -15.02 -9.00
CA SER A 287 1.84 -15.24 -10.37
C SER A 287 1.21 -14.23 -11.33
N THR A 288 1.83 -14.08 -12.50
CA THR A 288 1.25 -13.34 -13.62
C THR A 288 1.08 -14.24 -14.84
N ASP A 289 0.04 -13.99 -15.61
CA ASP A 289 -0.35 -14.75 -16.79
C ASP A 289 -0.26 -13.90 -18.07
N MET A 290 0.16 -14.52 -19.17
CA MET A 290 0.38 -13.82 -20.44
C MET A 290 -0.94 -13.32 -21.07
N SER A 291 -2.01 -14.11 -21.00
CA SER A 291 -3.30 -13.74 -21.59
C SER A 291 -3.94 -12.56 -20.85
N GLU A 292 -3.82 -12.55 -19.53
CA GLU A 292 -4.28 -11.46 -18.67
C GLU A 292 -3.51 -10.16 -18.93
N LEU A 293 -2.18 -10.25 -19.08
CA LEU A 293 -1.35 -9.09 -19.37
C LEU A 293 -1.53 -8.59 -20.82
N ALA A 294 -1.75 -9.48 -21.78
CA ALA A 294 -2.13 -9.13 -23.15
C ALA A 294 -3.43 -8.31 -23.17
N TYR A 295 -4.43 -8.73 -22.39
CA TYR A 295 -5.67 -7.99 -22.23
C TYR A 295 -5.44 -6.61 -21.59
N VAL A 296 -4.63 -6.53 -20.53
CA VAL A 296 -4.27 -5.25 -19.90
C VAL A 296 -3.64 -4.29 -20.91
N ALA A 297 -2.67 -4.75 -21.71
CA ALA A 297 -2.02 -3.92 -22.72
C ALA A 297 -3.01 -3.48 -23.82
N TRP A 298 -3.81 -4.41 -24.33
CA TRP A 298 -4.84 -4.12 -25.34
C TRP A 298 -5.85 -3.08 -24.85
N ALA A 299 -6.39 -3.27 -23.65
CA ALA A 299 -7.36 -2.36 -23.06
C ALA A 299 -6.74 -1.01 -22.73
N ALA A 300 -5.52 -0.95 -22.22
CA ALA A 300 -4.81 0.31 -21.96
C ALA A 300 -4.64 1.14 -23.25
N ARG A 301 -4.38 0.49 -24.39
CA ARG A 301 -4.26 1.16 -25.70
C ARG A 301 -5.57 1.79 -26.19
N ARG A 302 -6.72 1.36 -25.69
CA ARG A 302 -8.00 2.07 -25.93
C ARG A 302 -7.95 3.48 -25.33
N SER A 303 -7.32 3.65 -24.17
CA SER A 303 -7.17 4.96 -23.50
C SER A 303 -5.99 5.77 -24.07
N VAL A 304 -4.84 5.12 -24.25
CA VAL A 304 -3.58 5.75 -24.70
C VAL A 304 -2.99 4.90 -25.85
N PRO A 305 -3.27 5.22 -27.12
CA PRO A 305 -3.00 4.31 -28.25
C PRO A 305 -1.52 3.97 -28.49
N HIS A 306 -0.60 4.88 -28.14
CA HIS A 306 0.82 4.79 -28.50
C HIS A 306 1.71 4.21 -27.39
N LEU A 307 1.12 3.44 -26.46
CA LEU A 307 1.89 2.76 -25.41
C LEU A 307 2.84 1.71 -25.98
N ASP A 308 4.11 1.79 -25.58
CA ASP A 308 5.15 0.82 -25.96
C ASP A 308 5.41 -0.20 -24.84
N THR A 309 4.93 -1.42 -25.03
CA THR A 309 5.14 -2.57 -24.13
C THR A 309 6.55 -3.13 -24.19
N ARG A 310 7.36 -2.79 -25.21
CA ARG A 310 8.78 -3.17 -25.28
C ARG A 310 9.57 -2.50 -24.16
N GLU A 311 9.12 -1.33 -23.73
CA GLU A 311 9.63 -0.57 -22.59
C GLU A 311 9.11 -1.11 -21.25
N ASN A 312 8.74 -2.40 -21.14
CA ASN A 312 8.31 -2.98 -19.87
C ASN A 312 9.50 -3.17 -18.91
N LEU A 313 9.34 -2.70 -17.66
CA LEU A 313 10.28 -2.92 -16.56
C LEU A 313 10.04 -4.28 -15.89
N THR A 314 8.78 -4.53 -15.51
CA THR A 314 8.37 -5.71 -14.78
C THR A 314 6.86 -5.88 -14.81
N THR A 315 6.40 -7.03 -14.36
CA THR A 315 4.99 -7.31 -14.05
C THR A 315 4.85 -7.76 -12.62
N PHE A 316 3.67 -7.53 -12.06
CA PHE A 316 3.33 -8.00 -10.73
C PHE A 316 1.83 -8.18 -10.62
N SER A 317 1.40 -8.92 -9.59
CA SER A 317 0.00 -9.01 -9.22
C SER A 317 -0.20 -8.67 -7.75
N GLY A 318 -1.37 -8.10 -7.47
CA GLY A 318 -1.85 -7.80 -6.13
C GLY A 318 -3.11 -8.59 -5.83
N LEU A 319 -3.24 -9.03 -4.58
CA LEU A 319 -4.39 -9.80 -4.10
C LEU A 319 -5.21 -8.92 -3.16
N ARG A 320 -6.43 -8.58 -3.55
CA ARG A 320 -7.35 -7.77 -2.73
C ARG A 320 -8.09 -8.68 -1.76
N ALA A 321 -8.20 -8.26 -0.50
CA ALA A 321 -8.99 -8.94 0.52
C ALA A 321 -10.47 -8.64 0.32
N ARG A 322 -11.19 -9.52 -0.39
CA ARG A 322 -12.64 -9.41 -0.56
C ARG A 322 -13.36 -10.04 0.61
N GLY A 323 -14.22 -9.24 1.23
CA GLY A 323 -15.19 -9.71 2.19
C GLY A 323 -16.54 -10.07 1.54
N PRO A 324 -17.47 -10.58 2.36
CA PRO A 324 -18.85 -10.89 1.98
C PRO A 324 -19.68 -9.63 1.74
N ARG A 325 -19.35 -8.54 2.45
CA ARG A 325 -19.97 -7.23 2.30
C ARG A 325 -19.28 -6.53 1.12
N SER A 326 -20.02 -5.73 0.37
CA SER A 326 -19.44 -4.84 -0.64
C SER A 326 -18.69 -3.64 -0.03
N ASP A 327 -18.51 -3.62 1.30
CA ASP A 327 -17.95 -2.55 2.11
C ASP A 327 -16.86 -3.07 3.05
N PHE A 328 -16.14 -2.15 3.71
CA PHE A 328 -15.17 -2.48 4.76
C PHE A 328 -15.84 -3.09 5.99
N MET A 329 -15.08 -3.90 6.73
CA MET A 329 -15.50 -4.45 8.02
C MET A 329 -14.57 -3.89 9.10
N ILE A 330 -15.06 -2.88 9.82
CA ILE A 330 -14.32 -2.16 10.87
C ILE A 330 -15.22 -2.09 12.10
N GLU A 331 -15.10 -3.08 12.98
CA GLU A 331 -16.01 -3.30 14.11
C GLU A 331 -15.34 -4.14 15.20
N GLU A 332 -15.73 -3.93 16.45
CA GLU A 332 -15.40 -4.85 17.54
C GLU A 332 -16.16 -6.18 17.36
N ASP A 333 -15.52 -7.30 17.67
CA ASP A 333 -16.15 -8.61 17.64
C ASP A 333 -17.25 -8.72 18.70
N THR A 334 -18.41 -9.24 18.29
CA THR A 334 -19.58 -9.35 19.16
C THR A 334 -19.48 -10.43 20.23
N LYS A 335 -18.57 -11.41 20.07
CA LYS A 335 -18.36 -12.54 21.01
C LYS A 335 -17.06 -12.42 21.76
N VAL A 336 -16.09 -11.72 21.18
CA VAL A 336 -14.74 -11.55 21.72
C VAL A 336 -14.49 -10.06 21.97
N PRO A 337 -14.93 -9.53 23.12
CA PRO A 337 -14.65 -8.14 23.48
C PRO A 337 -13.16 -7.81 23.36
N ARG A 338 -12.88 -6.58 22.92
CA ARG A 338 -11.54 -5.99 22.69
C ARG A 338 -10.76 -6.59 21.53
N PHE A 339 -11.42 -7.41 20.71
CA PHE A 339 -10.89 -7.86 19.43
C PHE A 339 -11.57 -7.06 18.32
N VAL A 340 -10.82 -6.15 17.68
CA VAL A 340 -11.31 -5.27 16.62
C VAL A 340 -10.94 -5.84 15.25
N HIS A 341 -11.94 -6.12 14.43
CA HIS A 341 -11.74 -6.50 13.04
C HIS A 341 -11.47 -5.27 12.19
N VAL A 342 -10.39 -5.30 11.41
CA VAL A 342 -10.12 -4.34 10.32
C VAL A 342 -9.88 -5.16 9.05
N ALA A 343 -10.98 -5.74 8.57
CA ALA A 343 -10.99 -6.79 7.56
C ALA A 343 -11.67 -6.33 6.26
N ALA A 344 -11.48 -7.12 5.19
CA ALA A 344 -12.03 -6.84 3.87
C ALA A 344 -11.64 -5.46 3.29
N ILE A 345 -10.46 -4.96 3.67
CA ILE A 345 -9.96 -3.66 3.23
C ILE A 345 -9.35 -3.79 1.82
N GLU A 346 -10.21 -3.78 0.81
CA GLU A 346 -9.84 -3.63 -0.60
C GLU A 346 -9.72 -2.16 -1.03
N SER A 347 -9.67 -1.85 -2.33
CA SER A 347 -9.71 -0.45 -2.81
C SER A 347 -11.02 0.24 -2.34
N PRO A 348 -10.97 1.47 -1.79
CA PRO A 348 -9.83 2.40 -1.71
C PRO A 348 -9.08 2.38 -0.34
N GLY A 349 -8.65 1.22 0.12
CA GLY A 349 -8.05 1.02 1.46
C GLY A 349 -6.77 1.79 1.72
N LEU A 350 -5.90 1.97 0.72
CA LEU A 350 -4.72 2.83 0.82
C LEU A 350 -5.13 4.27 1.15
N THR A 351 -6.02 4.85 0.34
CA THR A 351 -6.59 6.19 0.53
C THR A 351 -7.31 6.32 1.86
N SER A 352 -8.00 5.27 2.29
CA SER A 352 -8.82 5.29 3.51
C SER A 352 -7.99 5.07 4.78
N SER A 353 -6.75 4.59 4.68
CA SER A 353 -5.96 4.13 5.83
C SER A 353 -5.81 5.15 6.98
N PRO A 354 -5.62 6.48 6.76
CA PRO A 354 -5.58 7.43 7.87
C PRO A 354 -6.94 7.56 8.59
N ALA A 355 -8.04 7.52 7.85
CA ALA A 355 -9.39 7.62 8.42
C ALA A 355 -9.83 6.32 9.09
N ILE A 356 -9.39 5.17 8.56
CA ILE A 356 -9.56 3.86 9.22
C ILE A 356 -8.87 3.88 10.58
N ALA A 357 -7.65 4.41 10.66
CA ALA A 357 -6.90 4.49 11.91
C ALA A 357 -7.64 5.31 12.99
N GLU A 358 -8.21 6.44 12.61
CA GLU A 358 -9.04 7.28 13.51
C GLU A 358 -10.28 6.52 14.01
N MET A 359 -10.98 5.81 13.11
CA MET A 359 -12.15 5.01 13.47
C MET A 359 -11.78 3.84 14.40
N VAL A 360 -10.65 3.18 14.18
CA VAL A 360 -10.16 2.10 15.06
C VAL A 360 -9.82 2.64 16.45
N ARG A 361 -9.18 3.82 16.54
CA ARG A 361 -8.95 4.49 17.83
C ARG A 361 -10.26 4.76 18.57
N GLU A 362 -11.28 5.26 17.87
CA GLU A 362 -12.62 5.52 18.44
C GLU A 362 -13.28 4.23 18.95
N ILE A 363 -13.20 3.13 18.20
CA ILE A 363 -13.71 1.81 18.63
C ILE A 363 -12.97 1.32 19.90
N LEU A 364 -11.64 1.42 19.93
CA LEU A 364 -10.85 1.01 21.09
C LEU A 364 -11.23 1.84 22.34
N GLN A 365 -11.42 3.16 22.19
CA GLN A 365 -11.90 4.01 23.27
C GLN A 365 -13.30 3.60 23.75
N GLY A 366 -14.22 3.30 22.83
CA GLY A 366 -15.55 2.78 23.14
C GLY A 366 -15.52 1.44 23.88
N ALA A 367 -14.51 0.61 23.61
CA ALA A 367 -14.26 -0.66 24.29
C ALA A 367 -13.51 -0.52 25.63
N GLY A 368 -13.29 0.72 26.10
CA GLY A 368 -12.73 1.02 27.42
C GLY A 368 -11.22 1.32 27.43
N LEU A 369 -10.58 1.53 26.27
CA LEU A 369 -9.20 2.00 26.24
C LEU A 369 -9.12 3.50 26.52
N ALA A 370 -8.60 3.87 27.70
CA ALA A 370 -8.33 5.27 28.03
C ALA A 370 -7.09 5.76 27.26
N LEU A 371 -7.26 6.79 26.44
CA LEU A 371 -6.20 7.42 25.66
C LEU A 371 -6.20 8.92 25.90
N GLU A 372 -5.03 9.49 26.17
CA GLU A 372 -4.81 10.93 26.34
C GLU A 372 -3.83 11.41 25.28
N LYS A 373 -4.10 12.58 24.68
CA LYS A 373 -3.23 13.08 23.60
C LYS A 373 -1.86 13.47 24.19
N LYS A 374 -0.77 13.05 23.55
CA LYS A 374 0.59 13.44 23.96
C LYS A 374 0.87 14.89 23.57
N ASP A 375 1.45 15.65 24.51
CA ASP A 375 1.99 16.99 24.22
C ASP A 375 3.30 16.93 23.44
N ASN A 376 4.04 15.83 23.58
CA ASN A 376 5.35 15.61 22.97
C ASN A 376 5.33 14.66 21.76
N PHE A 377 4.19 14.47 21.11
CA PHE A 377 4.12 13.70 19.87
C PHE A 377 5.00 14.35 18.81
N GLN A 378 5.89 13.57 18.18
CA GLN A 378 6.72 14.03 17.09
C GLN A 378 6.06 13.66 15.74
N PRO A 379 5.33 14.59 15.07
CA PRO A 379 4.63 14.29 13.83
C PRO A 379 5.58 14.04 12.66
N SER A 380 6.76 14.65 12.72
CA SER A 380 7.70 14.68 11.61
C SER A 380 8.56 13.43 11.54
N ARG A 381 8.79 12.95 10.32
CA ARG A 381 9.79 11.92 10.01
C ARG A 381 10.90 12.56 9.19
N ARG A 382 12.15 12.17 9.50
CA ARG A 382 13.32 12.57 8.70
C ARG A 382 13.12 12.19 7.24
N HIS A 383 13.44 13.12 6.34
CA HIS A 383 13.31 12.90 4.91
C HIS A 383 14.13 11.66 4.49
N PRO A 384 13.55 10.72 3.72
CA PRO A 384 14.32 9.63 3.15
C PRO A 384 15.38 10.22 2.22
N VAL A 385 16.63 9.82 2.37
CA VAL A 385 17.71 10.40 1.58
C VAL A 385 17.62 9.95 0.14
N ARG A 386 17.30 10.93 -0.70
CA ARG A 386 17.38 10.83 -2.16
C ARG A 386 18.77 11.28 -2.59
N GLN A 387 19.19 10.84 -3.77
CA GLN A 387 20.53 11.00 -4.35
C GLN A 387 21.33 12.27 -4.00
N LEU A 388 20.68 13.44 -3.92
CA LEU A 388 21.33 14.75 -3.77
C LEU A 388 21.39 15.29 -2.34
N ASP A 389 20.79 14.60 -1.37
CA ASP A 389 20.61 15.12 -0.02
C ASP A 389 21.24 14.19 1.03
N LEU A 390 22.53 13.86 0.83
CA LEU A 390 23.33 13.04 1.75
C LEU A 390 23.58 13.72 3.12
N GLY A 391 22.96 14.88 3.37
CA GLY A 391 23.23 15.73 4.53
C GLY A 391 24.52 16.54 4.39
N VAL A 392 24.99 17.10 5.51
CA VAL A 392 26.18 17.96 5.56
C VAL A 392 27.45 17.10 5.60
N ASN A 393 28.37 17.33 4.66
CA ASN A 393 29.69 16.69 4.55
C ASN A 393 29.69 15.15 4.47
N PRO A 394 29.03 14.53 3.47
CA PRO A 394 29.10 13.09 3.28
C PRO A 394 30.52 12.62 2.97
N SER A 395 30.87 11.40 3.43
CA SER A 395 32.15 10.79 3.09
C SER A 395 32.27 10.56 1.58
N GLU A 396 33.49 10.46 1.05
CA GLU A 396 33.69 10.11 -0.37
C GLU A 396 33.03 8.76 -0.72
N SER A 397 33.02 7.81 0.23
CA SER A 397 32.35 6.52 0.04
C SER A 397 30.83 6.66 -0.09
N ASP A 398 30.22 7.62 0.61
CA ASP A 398 28.77 7.81 0.58
C ASP A 398 28.28 8.46 -0.72
N LYS A 399 29.17 9.15 -1.44
CA LYS A 399 28.88 9.79 -2.74
C LYS A 399 28.89 8.79 -3.90
N GLU A 400 29.48 7.61 -3.72
CA GLU A 400 29.57 6.58 -4.75
C GLU A 400 28.18 6.10 -5.19
N ILE A 401 27.95 6.03 -6.51
CA ILE A 401 26.68 5.57 -7.10
C ILE A 401 26.69 4.04 -7.24
N VAL A 402 25.89 3.38 -6.41
CA VAL A 402 25.70 1.92 -6.39
C VAL A 402 24.68 1.48 -7.45
N CYS A 403 23.59 2.22 -7.62
CA CYS A 403 22.57 1.90 -8.62
C CYS A 403 22.47 3.00 -9.67
N THR A 404 23.10 2.82 -10.83
CA THR A 404 23.05 3.81 -11.92
C THR A 404 21.65 4.00 -12.52
N CYS A 405 20.81 2.96 -12.58
CA CYS A 405 19.48 3.08 -13.19
C CYS A 405 18.53 4.01 -12.42
N GLU A 406 18.61 3.98 -11.10
CA GLU A 406 17.80 4.82 -10.21
C GLU A 406 18.61 5.93 -9.54
N GLN A 407 19.90 5.99 -9.90
CA GLN A 407 20.86 6.97 -9.42
C GLN A 407 20.96 7.00 -7.88
N ILE A 408 21.13 5.82 -7.27
CA ILE A 408 21.18 5.67 -5.80
C ILE A 408 22.62 5.52 -5.34
N SER A 409 23.01 6.33 -4.36
CA SER A 409 24.33 6.31 -3.75
C SER A 409 24.45 5.33 -2.59
N ARG A 410 25.69 4.97 -2.23
CA ARG A 410 26.00 4.12 -1.07
C ARG A 410 25.49 4.73 0.23
N GLY A 411 25.66 6.04 0.42
CA GLY A 411 25.19 6.76 1.60
C GLY A 411 23.66 6.71 1.75
N ALA A 412 22.92 6.82 0.64
CA ALA A 412 21.47 6.69 0.66
C ALA A 412 21.01 5.29 1.12
N ILE A 413 21.73 4.24 0.71
CA ILE A 413 21.45 2.86 1.15
C ILE A 413 21.73 2.69 2.65
N ARG A 414 22.91 3.10 3.13
CA ARG A 414 23.26 3.03 4.55
C ARG A 414 22.26 3.77 5.42
N GLN A 415 21.89 4.99 5.02
CA GLN A 415 20.92 5.76 5.78
C GLN A 415 19.54 5.10 5.80
N ALA A 416 19.07 4.56 4.66
CA ALA A 416 17.79 3.85 4.63
C ALA A 416 17.79 2.62 5.55
N ILE A 417 18.91 1.92 5.68
CA ILE A 417 19.07 0.81 6.62
C ILE A 417 19.00 1.32 8.07
N ARG A 418 19.82 2.31 8.42
CA ARG A 418 19.91 2.85 9.79
C ARG A 418 18.61 3.51 10.27
N GLN A 419 17.87 4.14 9.36
CA GLN A 419 16.61 4.83 9.68
C GLN A 419 15.43 3.85 9.85
N ALA A 420 15.51 2.64 9.29
CA ALA A 420 14.37 1.74 9.19
C ALA A 420 13.74 1.36 10.55
N GLY A 421 14.52 1.39 11.64
CA GLY A 421 14.04 1.01 12.98
C GLY A 421 13.69 -0.48 13.14
N ILE A 422 13.88 -1.28 12.09
CA ILE A 422 13.72 -2.73 12.06
C ILE A 422 14.93 -3.36 11.36
N PRO A 423 15.24 -4.65 11.60
CA PRO A 423 16.32 -5.33 10.91
C PRO A 423 16.13 -5.33 9.39
N ILE A 424 17.15 -4.89 8.64
CA ILE A 424 17.17 -4.93 7.18
C ILE A 424 18.11 -6.05 6.74
N THR A 425 17.52 -7.20 6.39
CA THR A 425 18.25 -8.44 6.16
C THR A 425 18.20 -8.92 4.71
N SER A 426 17.66 -8.13 3.78
CA SER A 426 17.57 -8.51 2.37
C SER A 426 17.76 -7.32 1.43
N THR A 427 18.20 -7.62 0.20
CA THR A 427 18.35 -6.57 -0.82
C THR A 427 17.01 -6.02 -1.31
N ASP A 428 15.90 -6.78 -1.27
CA ASP A 428 14.56 -6.27 -1.55
C ASP A 428 14.13 -5.25 -0.49
N SER A 429 14.46 -5.43 0.79
CA SER A 429 14.14 -4.46 1.85
C SER A 429 14.81 -3.10 1.63
N VAL A 430 16.04 -3.09 1.07
CA VAL A 430 16.71 -1.86 0.60
C VAL A 430 16.03 -1.29 -0.63
N LYS A 431 15.69 -2.15 -1.61
CA LYS A 431 15.03 -1.75 -2.85
C LYS A 431 13.73 -0.98 -2.60
N TRP A 432 12.91 -1.40 -1.66
CA TRP A 432 11.62 -0.73 -1.43
C TRP A 432 11.73 0.67 -0.82
N ARG A 433 12.80 0.94 -0.05
CA ARG A 433 13.10 2.25 0.57
C ARG A 433 13.86 3.18 -0.34
N THR A 434 14.82 2.64 -1.09
CA THR A 434 15.78 3.45 -1.88
C THR A 434 15.51 3.44 -3.38
N ARG A 435 14.76 2.45 -3.86
CA ARG A 435 14.62 2.08 -5.28
C ARG A 435 15.84 1.42 -5.91
N ALA A 436 16.93 1.16 -5.18
CA ALA A 436 18.07 0.42 -5.71
C ALA A 436 17.60 -0.93 -6.29
N GLY A 437 17.86 -1.17 -7.58
CA GLY A 437 17.39 -2.38 -8.28
C GLY A 437 15.95 -2.33 -8.82
N MET A 438 15.27 -1.17 -8.79
CA MET A 438 13.95 -0.97 -9.42
C MET A 438 14.01 -0.50 -10.88
N GLY A 439 15.15 -0.03 -11.36
CA GLY A 439 15.32 0.46 -12.73
C GLY A 439 15.52 -0.66 -13.76
N HIS A 440 15.90 -0.31 -14.99
CA HIS A 440 15.96 -1.22 -16.14
C HIS A 440 16.61 -2.59 -15.89
N CYS A 441 17.73 -2.63 -15.16
CA CYS A 441 18.46 -3.89 -14.91
C CYS A 441 17.80 -4.80 -13.86
N GLN A 442 16.74 -4.34 -13.17
CA GLN A 442 16.04 -5.08 -12.11
C GLN A 442 16.98 -5.65 -11.03
N GLY A 443 18.03 -4.88 -10.71
CA GLY A 443 19.04 -5.23 -9.72
C GLY A 443 20.13 -6.18 -10.22
N ALA A 444 20.15 -6.56 -11.51
CA ALA A 444 21.19 -7.45 -12.03
C ALA A 444 22.62 -6.89 -11.91
N ARG A 445 22.77 -5.56 -11.82
CA ARG A 445 24.09 -4.89 -11.71
C ARG A 445 24.47 -4.54 -10.28
N CYS A 446 23.55 -3.94 -9.52
CA CYS A 446 23.86 -3.37 -8.21
C CYS A 446 23.62 -4.32 -7.02
N ARG A 447 23.02 -5.50 -7.22
CA ARG A 447 22.57 -6.34 -6.09
C ARG A 447 23.71 -6.85 -5.21
N ALA A 448 24.83 -7.26 -5.80
CA ALA A 448 25.99 -7.75 -5.03
C ALA A 448 26.50 -6.67 -4.09
N GLU A 449 26.69 -5.46 -4.61
CA GLU A 449 27.14 -4.31 -3.82
C GLU A 449 26.10 -3.85 -2.78
N VAL A 450 24.80 -3.89 -3.10
CA VAL A 450 23.74 -3.67 -2.11
C VAL A 450 23.81 -4.72 -1.00
N ALA A 451 24.06 -5.99 -1.33
CA ALA A 451 24.22 -7.05 -0.35
C ALA A 451 25.45 -6.84 0.54
N GLU A 452 26.57 -6.36 -0.02
CA GLU A 452 27.74 -5.97 0.76
C GLU A 452 27.45 -4.84 1.74
N ILE A 453 26.71 -3.81 1.32
CA ILE A 453 26.32 -2.72 2.23
C ILE A 453 25.41 -3.23 3.34
N VAL A 454 24.44 -4.09 3.01
CA VAL A 454 23.57 -4.72 4.02
C VAL A 454 24.40 -5.54 5.01
N ALA A 455 25.32 -6.37 4.53
CA ALA A 455 26.20 -7.18 5.38
C ALA A 455 27.11 -6.33 6.29
N GLN A 456 27.57 -5.17 5.82
CA GLN A 456 28.36 -4.23 6.62
C GLN A 456 27.54 -3.49 7.69
N GLU A 457 26.25 -3.29 7.44
CA GLU A 457 25.35 -2.60 8.39
C GLU A 457 24.65 -3.57 9.36
N LEU A 458 24.59 -4.85 9.01
CA LEU A 458 24.37 -5.94 9.94
C LEU A 458 25.71 -6.20 10.68
N ASP A 459 25.67 -6.72 11.91
CA ASP A 459 26.91 -7.00 12.66
C ASP A 459 27.92 -7.79 11.81
N ASN A 460 29.22 -7.49 11.97
CA ASN A 460 30.36 -7.88 11.10
C ASN A 460 30.54 -9.39 10.78
N ASP A 461 29.67 -10.27 11.27
CA ASP A 461 29.72 -11.72 11.11
C ASP A 461 28.85 -12.25 9.95
N VAL A 462 28.07 -11.40 9.27
CA VAL A 462 27.26 -11.81 8.11
C VAL A 462 28.06 -11.64 6.82
N SER A 463 28.30 -12.74 6.09
CA SER A 463 28.87 -12.65 4.73
C SER A 463 27.84 -12.05 3.76
N PHE A 464 28.29 -11.20 2.84
CA PHE A 464 27.41 -10.63 1.80
C PHE A 464 26.76 -11.72 0.92
N GLN A 465 27.40 -12.89 0.81
CA GLN A 465 26.86 -14.04 0.07
C GLN A 465 25.62 -14.63 0.75
N ASP A 466 25.49 -14.44 2.06
CA ASP A 466 24.38 -14.93 2.87
C ASP A 466 23.22 -13.94 2.92
N VAL A 467 23.39 -12.71 2.42
CA VAL A 467 22.30 -11.72 2.33
C VAL A 467 21.36 -12.12 1.17
N PRO A 468 20.13 -12.58 1.47
CA PRO A 468 19.22 -13.01 0.42
C PRO A 468 18.68 -11.83 -0.38
N LYS A 469 18.16 -12.14 -1.57
CA LYS A 469 17.32 -11.19 -2.31
C LYS A 469 16.07 -10.82 -1.51
N ARG A 470 15.44 -11.82 -0.88
CA ARG A 470 14.25 -11.70 -0.04
C ARG A 470 14.23 -12.88 0.94
N VAL A 471 13.78 -12.67 2.18
CA VAL A 471 13.54 -13.78 3.10
C VAL A 471 12.30 -14.56 2.62
N LYS A 472 12.45 -15.89 2.48
CA LYS A 472 11.40 -16.73 1.88
C LYS A 472 10.29 -17.03 2.90
N SER A 473 9.21 -16.27 2.84
CA SER A 473 7.92 -16.61 3.49
C SER A 473 6.99 -17.42 2.57
N ALA A 474 7.20 -17.33 1.25
CA ALA A 474 6.47 -18.02 0.20
C ALA A 474 7.37 -18.21 -1.04
N PRO A 475 7.04 -19.16 -1.95
CA PRO A 475 7.75 -19.32 -3.22
C PRO A 475 7.79 -18.03 -4.04
N GLU A 476 8.86 -17.81 -4.83
CA GLU A 476 8.88 -16.68 -5.76
C GLU A 476 7.77 -16.86 -6.80
N PRO A 477 6.93 -15.84 -7.04
CA PRO A 477 5.86 -15.96 -8.01
C PRO A 477 6.42 -16.08 -9.42
N ALA A 478 5.88 -17.02 -10.19
CA ALA A 478 6.15 -17.10 -11.62
C ALA A 478 5.67 -15.80 -12.30
N ARG A 479 6.57 -15.15 -13.02
CA ARG A 479 6.28 -13.92 -13.77
C ARG A 479 6.45 -14.15 -15.26
N VAL A 480 5.60 -13.51 -16.04
CA VAL A 480 5.77 -13.45 -17.50
C VAL A 480 7.09 -12.72 -17.79
N ALA A 481 7.91 -13.31 -18.66
CA ALA A 481 9.21 -12.75 -19.01
C ALA A 481 9.08 -11.47 -19.85
N ARG A 482 9.98 -10.51 -19.62
CA ARG A 482 10.00 -9.21 -20.32
C ARG A 482 10.02 -9.36 -21.86
N LYS A 483 10.78 -10.34 -22.35
CA LYS A 483 10.92 -10.67 -23.78
C LYS A 483 9.63 -11.15 -24.45
N ASP A 484 8.69 -11.66 -23.67
CA ASP A 484 7.41 -12.14 -24.18
C ASP A 484 6.37 -11.02 -24.16
N LEU A 485 6.45 -10.12 -23.18
CA LEU A 485 5.65 -8.89 -23.13
C LEU A 485 5.99 -7.90 -24.24
N SER A 486 7.25 -7.85 -24.67
CA SER A 486 7.67 -6.99 -25.78
C SER A 486 7.06 -7.38 -27.13
N LYS A 487 6.35 -8.50 -27.21
CA LYS A 487 5.64 -8.98 -28.41
C LYS A 487 4.18 -8.51 -28.46
N LEU A 488 3.67 -7.87 -27.39
CA LEU A 488 2.30 -7.33 -27.29
C LEU A 488 2.16 -5.97 -27.92
#